data_AF-A0A522WL27-F1
#
_entry.id   AF-A0A522WL27-F1
#
_cell.length_a   1.000
_cell.length_b   1.000
_cell.length_c   1.000
_cell.angle_alpha   90.00
_cell.angle_beta   90.00
_cell.angle_gamma   90.00
#
_symmetry.space_group_name_H-M   'P 1'
#
loop_
_entity.id
_entity.type
_entity.pdbx_description
1 polymer ?
#
loop_
_entity_poly.entity_id
_entity_poly.type
_entity_poly.pdbx_seq_one_letter_code
_entity_poly.pdbx_strand_id
1 'polypeptide(L)'
;MTSEPQLITVLLGLIGGLIGGLFSHTLTARRDRAKHVRSLKTTYFIDAFRRLANASNRPSPLDPRYKLDIESAISDIMLLGSKEQIKVAKEFSEEIGEKGSACLNDLLRQLCNDLRKELGEKIIDENFVWLRMERSPVDTDKKDTST
;
A
#
# COMPACT_ATOMS: atom_id res chain seq x y z
N MET A 1 21.56 -33.55 54.56
CA MET A 1 22.13 -33.84 53.22
C MET A 1 20.99 -33.90 52.21
N THR A 2 20.50 -32.77 51.72
CA THR A 2 19.43 -32.71 50.67
C THR A 2 19.53 -31.48 49.75
N SER A 3 20.62 -30.70 49.80
CA SER A 3 20.78 -29.44 49.07
C SER A 3 21.27 -29.57 47.62
N GLU A 4 21.84 -30.72 47.22
CA GLU A 4 22.33 -30.95 45.86
C GLU A 4 21.24 -30.94 44.75
N PRO A 5 20.08 -31.61 44.91
CA PRO A 5 19.08 -31.63 43.84
C PRO A 5 18.44 -30.26 43.56
N GLN A 6 18.40 -29.35 44.55
CA GLN A 6 17.77 -28.04 44.37
C GLN A 6 18.60 -27.09 43.51
N LEU A 7 19.94 -27.14 43.63
CA LEU A 7 20.84 -26.33 42.80
C LEU A 7 20.72 -26.69 41.31
N ILE A 8 20.61 -27.98 41.00
CA ILE A 8 20.48 -28.48 39.62
C ILE A 8 19.17 -28.00 38.99
N THR A 9 18.05 -28.05 39.72
CA THR A 9 16.75 -27.57 39.22
C THR A 9 16.75 -26.07 38.94
N VAL A 10 17.36 -25.27 39.80
CA VAL A 10 17.47 -23.81 39.60
C VAL A 10 18.35 -23.49 38.38
N LEU A 11 19.48 -24.18 38.22
CA LEU A 11 20.36 -24.02 37.06
C LEU A 11 19.66 -24.38 35.75
N LEU A 12 18.93 -25.51 35.72
CA LEU A 12 18.12 -25.91 34.56
C LEU A 12 17.05 -24.87 34.21
N GLY A 13 16.36 -24.32 35.22
CA GLY A 13 15.38 -23.25 35.02
C GLY A 13 16.00 -21.98 34.44
N LEU A 14 17.16 -21.58 34.94
CA LEU A 14 17.90 -20.41 34.43
C LEU A 14 18.34 -20.60 32.97
N ILE A 15 18.93 -21.76 32.66
CA ILE A 15 19.37 -22.10 31.29
C ILE A 15 18.15 -22.16 30.35
N GLY A 16 17.07 -22.82 30.77
CA GLY A 16 15.82 -22.89 30.01
C GLY A 16 15.21 -21.52 29.75
N GLY A 17 15.20 -20.64 30.75
CA GLY A 17 14.74 -19.26 30.62
C GLY A 17 15.60 -18.44 29.66
N LEU A 18 16.93 -18.61 29.70
CA LEU A 18 17.87 -17.90 28.82
C LEU A 18 17.69 -18.32 27.35
N ILE A 19 17.63 -19.64 27.10
CA ILE A 19 17.41 -20.21 25.76
C ILE A 19 16.02 -19.81 25.26
N GLY A 20 14.98 -19.99 26.07
CA GLY A 20 13.61 -19.61 25.73
C GLY A 20 13.47 -18.11 25.41
N GLY A 21 14.14 -17.25 26.19
CA GLY A 21 14.18 -15.81 25.96
C GLY A 21 14.87 -15.43 24.66
N LEU A 22 16.02 -16.03 24.35
CA LEU A 22 16.76 -15.81 23.09
C LEU A 22 15.94 -16.23 21.86
N PHE A 23 15.34 -17.42 21.90
CA PHE A 23 14.47 -17.91 20.83
C PHE A 23 13.24 -17.02 20.66
N SER A 24 12.55 -16.67 21.75
CA SER A 24 11.39 -15.78 21.72
C SER A 24 11.75 -14.40 21.15
N HIS A 25 12.88 -13.83 21.54
CA HIS A 25 13.32 -12.53 21.07
C HIS A 25 13.61 -12.52 19.57
N THR A 26 14.30 -13.55 19.04
CA THR A 26 14.58 -13.64 17.60
C THR A 26 13.33 -13.84 16.77
N LEU A 27 12.39 -14.67 17.25
CA LEU A 27 11.07 -14.85 16.64
C LEU A 27 10.26 -13.55 16.64
N THR A 28 10.24 -12.84 17.76
CA THR A 28 9.53 -11.55 17.92
C THR A 28 10.11 -10.51 16.96
N ALA A 29 11.43 -10.33 16.94
CA ALA A 29 12.08 -9.38 16.03
C ALA A 29 11.80 -9.67 14.55
N ARG A 30 11.76 -10.95 14.15
CA ARG A 30 11.39 -11.35 12.78
C ARG A 30 9.93 -11.03 12.48
N ARG A 31 9.01 -11.35 13.40
CA ARG A 31 7.58 -11.06 13.26
C ARG A 31 7.30 -9.57 13.19
N ASP A 32 7.99 -8.77 14.00
CA ASP A 32 7.81 -7.32 14.04
C ASP A 32 8.33 -6.66 12.77
N ARG A 33 9.49 -7.10 12.24
CA ARG A 33 9.96 -6.67 10.92
C ARG A 33 8.96 -7.01 9.81
N ALA A 34 8.45 -8.23 9.79
CA ALA A 34 7.47 -8.65 8.79
C ALA A 34 6.17 -7.83 8.87
N LYS A 35 5.67 -7.57 10.09
CA LYS A 35 4.51 -6.71 10.32
C LYS A 35 4.77 -5.28 9.84
N HIS A 36 5.94 -4.73 10.15
CA HIS A 36 6.30 -3.36 9.77
C HIS A 36 6.40 -3.21 8.25
N VAL A 37 7.09 -4.12 7.57
CA VAL A 37 7.17 -4.13 6.09
C VAL A 37 5.80 -4.25 5.47
N ARG A 38 4.93 -5.14 5.99
CA ARG A 38 3.55 -5.28 5.50
C ARG A 38 2.76 -3.98 5.68
N SER A 39 2.83 -3.37 6.86
CA SER A 39 2.16 -2.09 7.15
C SER A 39 2.61 -0.97 6.21
N LEU A 40 3.91 -0.87 5.93
CA LEU A 40 4.45 0.11 4.99
C LEU A 40 3.87 -0.13 3.60
N LYS A 41 3.97 -1.36 3.08
CA LYS A 41 3.44 -1.72 1.76
C LYS A 41 1.97 -1.36 1.60
N THR A 42 1.14 -1.74 2.56
CA THR A 42 -0.30 -1.42 2.54
C THR A 42 -0.53 0.09 2.50
N THR A 43 0.24 0.89 3.25
CA THR A 43 0.13 2.35 3.24
C THR A 43 0.50 2.93 1.86
N TYR A 44 1.62 2.50 1.30
CA TYR A 44 2.05 2.92 -0.04
C TYR A 44 1.03 2.54 -1.11
N PHE A 45 0.47 1.33 -1.06
CA PHE A 45 -0.54 0.89 -2.02
C PHE A 45 -1.85 1.67 -1.90
N ILE A 46 -2.29 2.01 -0.68
CA ILE A 46 -3.45 2.87 -0.47
C ILE A 46 -3.22 4.23 -1.12
N ASP A 47 -2.04 4.82 -0.94
CA ASP A 47 -1.73 6.15 -1.48
C ASP A 47 -1.56 6.13 -3.01
N ALA A 48 -0.87 5.14 -3.57
CA ALA A 48 -0.77 4.94 -5.01
C ALA A 48 -2.16 4.74 -5.63
N PHE A 49 -3.00 3.91 -5.01
CA PHE A 49 -4.38 3.70 -5.42
C PHE A 49 -5.19 5.01 -5.40
N ARG A 50 -5.09 5.81 -4.34
CA ARG A 50 -5.78 7.11 -4.24
C ARG A 50 -5.36 8.09 -5.32
N ARG A 51 -4.05 8.18 -5.61
CA ARG A 51 -3.52 9.04 -6.69
C ARG A 51 -4.03 8.61 -8.06
N LEU A 52 -3.94 7.31 -8.38
CA LEU A 52 -4.46 6.76 -9.63
C LEU A 52 -5.98 6.95 -9.75
N ALA A 53 -6.74 6.70 -8.68
CA ALA A 53 -8.19 6.85 -8.67
C ALA A 53 -8.61 8.32 -8.78
N ASN A 54 -7.79 9.26 -8.33
CA ASN A 54 -8.02 10.69 -8.49
C ASN A 54 -7.73 11.19 -9.91
N ALA A 55 -6.73 10.59 -10.57
CA ALA A 55 -6.24 10.98 -11.88
C ALA A 55 -6.89 10.25 -13.07
N SER A 56 -7.49 9.06 -12.86
CA SER A 56 -8.22 8.29 -13.89
C SER A 56 -9.36 9.10 -14.53
N ASN A 57 -9.98 8.72 -15.64
CA ASN A 57 -11.29 9.24 -16.13
C ASN A 57 -11.53 10.78 -16.01
N ARG A 58 -10.50 11.61 -16.13
CA ARG A 58 -10.60 13.09 -16.09
C ARG A 58 -10.75 13.60 -17.51
N PRO A 59 -11.50 14.70 -17.73
CA PRO A 59 -11.64 15.29 -19.05
C PRO A 59 -10.28 15.73 -19.60
N SER A 60 -10.09 15.56 -20.91
CA SER A 60 -8.92 16.03 -21.63
C SER A 60 -9.07 17.53 -21.94
N PRO A 61 -8.01 18.35 -21.82
CA PRO A 61 -6.65 17.99 -21.43
C PRO A 61 -6.50 17.77 -19.92
N LEU A 62 -5.73 16.74 -19.55
CA LEU A 62 -5.45 16.42 -18.16
C LEU A 62 -4.51 17.47 -17.53
N ASP A 63 -4.91 18.03 -16.38
CA ASP A 63 -4.06 18.94 -15.58
C ASP A 63 -2.70 18.28 -15.29
N PRO A 64 -1.56 18.98 -15.46
CA PRO A 64 -0.22 18.47 -15.16
C PRO A 64 -0.09 17.80 -13.78
N ARG A 65 -0.83 18.25 -12.78
CA ARG A 65 -0.83 17.65 -11.42
C ARG A 65 -1.28 16.19 -11.45
N TYR A 66 -2.32 15.87 -12.21
CA TYR A 66 -2.81 14.49 -12.32
C TYR A 66 -1.87 13.61 -13.14
N LYS A 67 -1.10 14.19 -14.09
CA LYS A 67 -0.05 13.44 -14.81
C LYS A 67 1.06 13.01 -13.86
N LEU A 68 1.54 13.93 -13.01
CA LEU A 68 2.53 13.64 -11.97
C LEU A 68 2.02 12.62 -10.94
N ASP A 69 0.73 12.69 -10.57
CA ASP A 69 0.10 11.70 -9.69
C ASP A 69 0.12 10.29 -10.32
N ILE A 70 -0.13 10.17 -11.63
CA ILE A 70 -0.05 8.89 -12.35
C ILE A 70 1.40 8.39 -12.39
N GLU A 71 2.35 9.23 -12.82
CA GLU A 71 3.77 8.85 -12.94
C GLU A 71 4.36 8.40 -11.59
N SER A 72 4.08 9.13 -10.52
CA SER A 72 4.54 8.78 -9.18
C SER A 72 3.90 7.50 -8.67
N ALA A 73 2.59 7.32 -8.86
CA ALA A 73 1.91 6.11 -8.40
C ALA A 73 2.34 4.85 -9.18
N ILE A 74 2.56 4.96 -10.50
CA ILE A 74 3.15 3.88 -11.31
C ILE A 74 4.54 3.53 -10.78
N SER A 75 5.37 4.52 -10.50
CA SER A 75 6.72 4.31 -9.95
C SER A 75 6.70 3.62 -8.59
N ASP A 76 5.78 4.01 -7.71
CA ASP A 76 5.57 3.37 -6.39
C ASP A 76 5.15 1.90 -6.56
N ILE A 77 4.27 1.59 -7.50
CA ILE A 77 3.86 0.21 -7.82
C ILE A 77 5.02 -0.60 -8.39
N MET A 78 5.84 -0.03 -9.26
CA MET A 78 7.02 -0.72 -9.82
C MET A 78 8.04 -1.10 -8.75
N LEU A 79 8.21 -0.25 -7.73
CA LEU A 79 9.17 -0.47 -6.65
C LEU A 79 8.66 -1.46 -5.58
N LEU A 80 7.39 -1.35 -5.21
CA LEU A 80 6.85 -2.02 -4.02
C LEU A 80 5.86 -3.15 -4.32
N GLY A 81 5.37 -3.19 -5.56
CA GLY A 81 4.31 -4.07 -6.06
C GLY A 81 4.63 -5.56 -6.03
N SER A 82 3.57 -6.36 -6.13
CA SER A 82 3.70 -7.78 -6.48
C SER A 82 4.08 -7.93 -7.95
N LYS A 83 4.50 -9.14 -8.35
CA LYS A 83 4.84 -9.44 -9.75
C LYS A 83 3.67 -9.16 -10.70
N GLU A 84 2.45 -9.50 -10.27
CA GLU A 84 1.22 -9.31 -11.03
C GLU A 84 0.89 -7.82 -11.17
N GLN A 85 1.11 -7.02 -10.12
CA GLN A 85 0.86 -5.57 -10.15
C GLN A 85 1.85 -4.86 -11.05
N ILE A 86 3.13 -5.22 -10.95
CA ILE A 86 4.20 -4.70 -11.81
C ILE A 86 3.89 -5.00 -13.28
N LYS A 87 3.40 -6.21 -13.57
CA LYS A 87 3.01 -6.59 -14.94
C LYS A 87 1.93 -5.67 -15.50
N VAL A 88 0.84 -5.44 -14.78
CA VAL A 88 -0.27 -4.60 -15.27
C VAL A 88 0.08 -3.12 -15.30
N ALA A 89 0.89 -2.64 -14.36
CA ALA A 89 1.43 -1.28 -14.43
C ALA A 89 2.36 -1.07 -15.63
N LYS A 90 3.12 -2.11 -16.01
CA LYS A 90 3.96 -2.11 -17.21
C LYS A 90 3.13 -2.07 -18.48
N GLU A 91 2.14 -2.96 -18.61
CA GLU A 91 1.22 -3.01 -19.75
C GLU A 91 0.50 -1.66 -19.94
N PHE A 92 0.04 -1.05 -18.85
CA PHE A 92 -0.53 0.30 -18.87
C PHE A 92 0.46 1.37 -19.36
N SER A 93 1.70 1.33 -18.89
CA SER A 93 2.75 2.29 -19.28
C SER A 93 3.12 2.16 -20.77
N GLU A 94 3.20 0.92 -21.26
CA GLU A 94 3.41 0.62 -22.69
C GLU A 94 2.23 1.12 -23.54
N GLU A 95 0.99 0.87 -23.11
CA GLU A 95 -0.20 1.34 -23.81
C GLU A 95 -0.28 2.86 -23.92
N ILE A 96 0.03 3.59 -22.83
CA ILE A 96 0.13 5.06 -22.87
C ILE A 96 1.23 5.52 -23.82
N GLY A 97 2.39 4.87 -23.80
CA GLY A 97 3.52 5.21 -24.65
C GLY A 97 3.22 5.05 -26.14
N GLU A 98 2.45 4.02 -26.51
CA GLU A 98 2.09 3.73 -27.90
C GLU A 98 0.88 4.53 -28.39
N LYS A 99 -0.19 4.62 -27.59
CA LYS A 99 -1.49 5.16 -28.02
C LYS A 99 -1.75 6.58 -27.53
N GLY A 100 -0.91 7.12 -26.65
CA GLY A 100 -1.12 8.40 -25.97
C GLY A 100 -2.30 8.42 -24.99
N SER A 101 -3.00 7.29 -24.82
CA SER A 101 -4.10 7.11 -23.89
C SER A 101 -4.23 5.64 -23.50
N ALA A 102 -4.60 5.37 -22.25
CA ALA A 102 -4.86 4.03 -21.75
C ALA A 102 -5.95 4.07 -20.68
N CYS A 103 -6.64 2.95 -20.50
CA CYS A 103 -7.69 2.82 -19.50
C CYS A 103 -7.09 2.44 -18.14
N LEU A 104 -7.23 3.31 -17.14
CA LEU A 104 -6.76 3.06 -15.77
C LEU A 104 -7.59 2.00 -15.01
N ASN A 105 -8.74 1.58 -15.55
CA ASN A 105 -9.71 0.76 -14.81
C ASN A 105 -9.16 -0.62 -14.44
N ASP A 106 -8.43 -1.28 -15.34
CA ASP A 106 -7.89 -2.62 -15.07
C ASP A 106 -6.81 -2.59 -13.99
N LEU A 107 -5.89 -1.62 -14.06
CA LEU A 107 -4.88 -1.40 -13.03
C LEU A 107 -5.50 -1.06 -11.66
N LEU A 108 -6.51 -0.17 -11.65
CA LEU A 108 -7.23 0.20 -10.42
C LEU A 108 -8.00 -0.97 -9.82
N ARG A 109 -8.67 -1.79 -10.64
CA ARG A 109 -9.40 -2.98 -10.19
C ARG A 109 -8.46 -3.98 -9.52
N GLN A 110 -7.33 -4.28 -10.17
CA GLN A 110 -6.36 -5.21 -9.62
C GLN A 110 -5.75 -4.70 -8.32
N LEU A 111 -5.32 -3.43 -8.29
CA LEU A 111 -4.74 -2.83 -7.10
C LEU A 111 -5.74 -2.80 -5.93
N CYS A 112 -7.02 -2.52 -6.21
CA CYS A 112 -8.09 -2.60 -5.21
C CYS A 112 -8.25 -4.02 -4.66
N ASN A 113 -8.29 -5.02 -5.54
CA ASN A 113 -8.44 -6.43 -5.14
C ASN A 113 -7.25 -6.94 -4.33
N ASP A 114 -6.04 -6.53 -4.67
CA ASP A 114 -4.85 -6.89 -3.89
C ASP A 114 -4.83 -6.20 -2.53
N LEU A 115 -5.20 -4.92 -2.46
CA LEU A 115 -5.36 -4.22 -1.20
C LEU A 115 -6.43 -4.87 -0.31
N ARG A 116 -7.55 -5.32 -0.90
CA ARG A 116 -8.58 -6.07 -0.18
C ARG A 116 -8.04 -7.36 0.41
N LYS A 117 -7.28 -8.15 -0.37
CA LYS A 117 -6.60 -9.35 0.15
C LYS A 117 -5.65 -9.02 1.31
N GLU A 118 -4.88 -7.93 1.20
CA GLU A 118 -3.96 -7.51 2.27
C GLU A 118 -4.70 -7.15 3.56
N LEU A 119 -5.88 -6.55 3.46
CA LEU A 119 -6.76 -6.17 4.56
C LEU A 119 -7.62 -7.35 5.09
N GLY A 120 -7.58 -8.51 4.44
CA GLY A 120 -8.42 -9.67 4.79
C GLY A 120 -9.85 -9.61 4.25
N GLU A 121 -10.11 -8.69 3.32
CA GLU A 121 -11.38 -8.51 2.63
C GLU A 121 -11.51 -9.43 1.42
N LYS A 122 -12.75 -9.80 1.06
CA LYS A 122 -13.02 -10.62 -0.13
C LYS A 122 -12.78 -9.82 -1.40
N ILE A 123 -12.23 -10.47 -2.42
CA ILE A 123 -12.07 -9.93 -3.79
C ILE A 123 -13.44 -9.61 -4.35
N ILE A 124 -13.54 -8.51 -5.09
CA ILE A 124 -14.75 -8.12 -5.82
C ILE A 124 -14.46 -8.32 -7.32
N ASP A 125 -15.33 -9.08 -7.99
CA ASP A 125 -15.27 -9.34 -9.44
C ASP A 125 -16.15 -8.37 -10.25
N GLU A 126 -16.76 -7.40 -9.57
CA GLU A 126 -17.62 -6.40 -10.20
C GLU A 126 -16.81 -5.26 -10.83
N ASN A 127 -17.38 -4.65 -11.86
CA ASN A 127 -16.82 -3.43 -12.46
C ASN A 127 -16.97 -2.26 -11.49
N PHE A 128 -15.85 -1.79 -10.93
CA PHE A 128 -15.83 -0.60 -10.09
C PHE A 128 -16.22 0.65 -10.88
N VAL A 129 -17.28 1.33 -10.45
CA VAL A 129 -17.61 2.68 -10.90
C VAL A 129 -16.99 3.68 -9.94
N TRP A 130 -15.93 4.35 -10.37
CA TRP A 130 -15.24 5.35 -9.57
C TRP A 130 -16.06 6.64 -9.53
N LEU A 131 -16.70 6.92 -8.37
CA LEU A 131 -17.50 8.14 -8.18
C LEU A 131 -16.64 9.39 -8.43
N ARG A 132 -17.16 10.29 -9.27
CA ARG A 132 -16.55 11.57 -9.59
C ARG A 132 -17.55 12.69 -9.33
N MET A 133 -17.16 13.60 -8.45
CA MET A 133 -17.85 14.86 -8.26
C MET A 133 -16.99 15.96 -8.87
N GLU A 134 -17.55 16.72 -9.81
CA GLU A 134 -16.92 17.94 -10.27
C GLU A 134 -16.86 18.91 -9.08
N ARG A 135 -15.65 19.37 -8.74
CA ARG A 135 -15.53 20.51 -7.83
C ARG A 135 -15.95 21.72 -8.64
N SER A 136 -17.16 22.23 -8.37
CA SER A 136 -17.54 23.57 -8.78
C SER A 136 -16.49 24.55 -8.26
N PRO A 137 -16.01 25.51 -9.07
CA PRO A 137 -15.06 26.48 -8.58
C PRO A 137 -15.68 27.19 -7.39
N VAL A 138 -15.03 27.07 -6.23
CA VAL A 138 -15.38 27.90 -5.07
C VAL A 138 -15.10 29.32 -5.53
N ASP A 139 -16.15 30.11 -5.70
CA ASP A 139 -16.08 31.53 -5.98
C ASP A 139 -15.39 32.22 -4.79
N THR A 140 -14.08 32.34 -4.87
CA THR A 140 -13.27 33.09 -3.90
C THR A 140 -13.13 34.56 -4.27
N ASP A 141 -13.91 35.08 -5.23
CA ASP A 141 -13.77 36.46 -5.73
C ASP A 141 -14.70 37.48 -5.03
N LYS A 142 -14.94 37.30 -3.72
CA LYS A 142 -15.60 38.29 -2.86
C LYS A 142 -14.89 38.48 -1.52
N LYS A 143 -13.64 38.92 -1.61
CA LYS A 143 -12.83 39.60 -0.58
C LYS A 143 -11.59 40.01 -1.35
N ASP A 144 -11.49 41.21 -1.92
CA ASP A 144 -11.11 42.41 -1.17
C ASP A 144 -11.23 43.65 -2.08
N THR A 145 -12.43 44.20 -2.23
CA THR A 145 -12.63 45.58 -2.74
C THR A 145 -13.66 46.29 -1.88
N SER A 146 -13.27 46.54 -0.63
CA SER A 146 -13.86 47.57 0.22
C SER A 146 -12.82 47.98 1.25
N THR A 147 -11.88 48.82 0.83
CA THR A 147 -11.27 49.87 1.67
C THR A 147 -10.71 50.95 0.75
#